data_AF-A0AAN8G620-F1
#
_entry.id   AF-A0AAN8G620-F1
#
_cell.length_a   1.000
_cell.length_b   1.000
_cell.length_c   1.000
_cell.angle_alpha   90.00
_cell.angle_beta   90.00
_cell.angle_gamma   90.00
#
_symmetry.space_group_name_H-M   'P 1'
#
loop_
_entity.id
_entity.type
_entity.pdbx_description
1 polymer ?
#
loop_
_entity_poly.entity_id
_entity_poly.type
_entity_poly.pdbx_seq_one_letter_code
_entity_poly.pdbx_strand_id
1 'polypeptide(L)'
;MHSSDTAEIFFDNVRVPARYIIGEEGRGFFYQMLQFQDERLVAAAVLLEPLQRCIALTAKYASERKLFGSTVLDQQTVHFTLAELQSEVEAVRALLYRAVLSRLHGDDVTLLASMTKLKAGRLARVVTDSCLQFWGGNGFTWDNPVCRMHRDLRLHSVGAGITDAKLVVMGMTANDFAIADPEDAGMLDIVGFDSAVPTLLYDFVNGKL
;
A
#
# COMPACT_ATOMS: atom_id res chain seq x y z
N MET A 1 -13.86 3.68 3.27
CA MET A 1 -13.80 4.58 2.12
C MET A 1 -15.21 4.89 1.61
N HIS A 2 -16.16 5.23 2.49
CA HIS A 2 -17.50 5.69 2.07
C HIS A 2 -17.62 7.22 2.01
N SER A 3 -16.58 7.92 2.45
CA SER A 3 -16.45 9.38 2.38
C SER A 3 -15.36 9.79 1.38
N SER A 4 -15.10 8.94 0.38
CA SER A 4 -14.11 9.14 -0.67
C SER A 4 -14.77 8.76 -1.98
N ASP A 5 -15.41 9.74 -2.60
CA ASP A 5 -16.21 9.51 -3.81
C ASP A 5 -15.33 9.01 -4.95
N THR A 6 -15.82 8.01 -5.67
CA THR A 6 -15.19 7.44 -6.86
C THR A 6 -16.24 7.31 -7.95
N ALA A 7 -15.89 7.70 -9.17
CA ALA A 7 -16.80 7.64 -10.32
C ALA A 7 -16.06 7.16 -11.56
N GLU A 8 -16.80 6.53 -12.47
CA GLU A 8 -16.34 6.29 -13.83
C GLU A 8 -16.41 7.60 -14.63
N ILE A 9 -15.40 7.86 -15.46
CA ILE A 9 -15.31 9.07 -16.28
C ILE A 9 -15.28 8.65 -17.74
N PHE A 10 -16.17 9.21 -18.55
CA PHE A 10 -16.28 8.96 -19.98
C PHE A 10 -15.93 10.22 -20.77
N PHE A 11 -15.06 10.06 -21.77
CA PHE A 11 -14.69 11.14 -22.69
C PHE A 11 -15.28 10.82 -24.07
N ASP A 12 -16.35 11.52 -24.45
CA ASP A 12 -16.94 11.45 -25.79
C ASP A 12 -16.64 12.74 -26.55
N ASN A 13 -15.78 12.66 -27.57
CA ASN A 13 -15.39 13.78 -28.43
C ASN A 13 -14.95 15.05 -27.68
N VAL A 14 -14.37 14.88 -26.48
CA VAL A 14 -13.89 15.99 -25.63
C VAL A 14 -12.67 16.63 -26.29
N ARG A 15 -12.75 17.94 -26.55
CA ARG A 15 -11.64 18.71 -27.14
C ARG A 15 -10.88 19.43 -26.03
N VAL A 16 -9.60 19.10 -25.88
CA VAL A 16 -8.70 19.76 -24.92
C VAL A 16 -7.67 20.59 -25.69
N PRO A 17 -7.58 21.91 -25.47
CA PRO A 17 -6.55 22.74 -26.09
C PRO A 17 -5.14 22.29 -25.72
N ALA A 18 -4.20 22.28 -26.68
CA ALA A 18 -2.81 21.85 -26.48
C ALA A 18 -2.07 22.60 -25.35
N ARG A 19 -2.49 23.83 -25.02
CA ARG A 19 -1.97 24.60 -23.87
C ARG A 19 -2.22 23.95 -22.50
N TYR A 20 -3.10 22.95 -22.41
CA TYR A 20 -3.36 22.18 -21.19
C TYR A 20 -2.53 20.88 -21.12
N ILE A 21 -1.64 20.63 -22.08
CA ILE A 21 -0.67 19.54 -21.98
C ILE A 21 0.24 19.85 -20.79
N ILE A 22 0.39 18.87 -19.89
CA ILE A 22 1.30 18.95 -18.75
C ILE A 22 2.69 18.51 -19.23
N GLY A 23 3.64 19.44 -19.25
CA GLY A 23 4.98 19.19 -19.76
C GLY A 23 4.99 19.02 -21.29
N GLU A 24 5.69 18.01 -21.77
CA GLU A 24 5.88 17.73 -23.20
C GLU A 24 4.94 16.63 -23.72
N GLU A 25 4.52 16.75 -24.98
CA GLU A 25 3.72 15.73 -25.66
C GLU A 25 4.47 14.38 -25.71
N GLY A 26 3.76 13.28 -25.46
CA GLY A 26 4.34 11.93 -25.42
C GLY A 26 5.06 11.56 -24.11
N ARG A 27 5.28 12.50 -23.18
CA ARG A 27 5.98 12.25 -21.90
C ARG A 27 5.07 11.88 -20.73
N GLY A 28 3.77 11.67 -20.97
CA GLY A 28 2.77 11.43 -19.92
C GLY A 28 3.11 10.25 -19.00
N PHE A 29 3.54 9.11 -19.56
CA PHE A 29 3.93 7.94 -18.77
C PHE A 29 5.13 8.24 -17.86
N PHE A 30 6.15 8.92 -18.38
CA PHE A 30 7.34 9.30 -17.62
C PHE A 30 6.98 10.20 -16.43
N TYR A 31 6.16 11.25 -16.66
CA TYR A 31 5.70 12.12 -15.58
C TYR A 31 4.86 11.36 -14.54
N GLN A 32 4.01 10.44 -14.99
CA GLN A 32 3.21 9.59 -14.11
C GLN A 32 4.08 8.67 -13.24
N MET A 33 5.15 8.07 -13.80
CA MET A 33 6.07 7.22 -13.04
C MET A 33 6.86 8.00 -11.99
N LEU A 34 7.26 9.24 -12.28
CA LEU A 34 7.87 10.13 -11.30
C LEU A 34 6.91 10.42 -10.14
N GLN A 35 5.68 10.81 -10.45
CA GLN A 35 4.67 11.13 -9.45
C GLN A 35 4.27 9.91 -8.60
N PHE A 36 4.25 8.71 -9.18
CA PHE A 36 3.92 7.49 -8.44
C PHE A 36 4.88 7.16 -7.30
N GLN A 37 6.14 7.62 -7.33
CA GLN A 37 7.03 7.43 -6.19
C GLN A 37 6.50 8.17 -4.96
N ASP A 38 6.06 9.41 -5.14
CA ASP A 38 5.51 10.22 -4.06
C ASP A 38 4.15 9.68 -3.60
N GLU A 39 3.29 9.24 -4.53
CA GLU A 39 2.00 8.59 -4.18
C GLU A 39 2.19 7.35 -3.30
N ARG A 40 3.18 6.50 -3.62
CA ARG A 40 3.47 5.27 -2.85
C ARG A 40 3.89 5.59 -1.41
N LEU A 41 4.72 6.62 -1.24
CA LEU A 41 5.16 7.07 0.08
C LEU A 41 4.00 7.66 0.88
N VAL A 42 3.17 8.51 0.25
CA VAL A 42 1.96 9.05 0.89
C VAL A 42 1.00 7.95 1.29
N ALA A 43 0.75 6.96 0.43
CA ALA A 43 -0.14 5.84 0.70
C ALA A 43 0.31 4.99 1.91
N ALA A 44 1.61 4.92 2.17
CA ALA A 44 2.13 4.28 3.38
C ALA A 44 2.06 5.22 4.60
N ALA A 45 2.35 6.51 4.43
CA ALA A 45 2.31 7.50 5.50
C ALA A 45 0.92 7.61 6.14
N VAL A 46 -0.12 7.73 5.32
CA VAL A 46 -1.51 7.87 5.81
C VAL A 46 -2.05 6.61 6.47
N LEU A 47 -1.37 5.47 6.32
CA LEU A 47 -1.78 4.19 6.87
C LEU A 47 -1.27 3.97 8.31
N LEU A 48 -0.11 4.55 8.68
CA LEU A 48 0.56 4.26 9.95
C LEU A 48 -0.34 4.51 11.17
N GLU A 49 -0.96 5.68 11.23
CA GLU A 49 -1.81 6.04 12.38
C GLU A 49 -3.09 5.21 12.47
N PRO A 50 -3.85 4.97 11.37
CA PRO A 50 -4.95 4.02 11.38
C PRO A 50 -4.59 2.63 11.92
N LEU A 51 -3.41 2.09 11.58
CA LEU A 51 -2.97 0.78 12.09
C LEU A 51 -2.66 0.83 13.59
N GLN A 52 -1.93 1.85 14.04
CA GLN A 52 -1.63 2.03 15.45
C GLN A 52 -2.91 2.20 16.28
N ARG A 53 -3.88 2.98 15.76
CA ARG A 53 -5.19 3.14 16.38
C ARG A 53 -5.99 1.83 16.43
N CYS A 54 -5.94 1.01 15.38
CA CYS A 54 -6.60 -0.29 15.35
C CYS A 54 -6.08 -1.21 16.48
N ILE A 55 -4.76 -1.26 16.66
CA ILE A 55 -4.10 -2.00 17.75
C ILE A 55 -4.53 -1.44 19.11
N ALA A 56 -4.48 -0.12 19.29
CA ALA A 56 -4.81 0.51 20.57
C ALA A 56 -6.28 0.29 20.98
N LEU A 57 -7.22 0.43 20.04
CA LEU A 57 -8.64 0.15 20.29
C LEU A 57 -8.85 -1.31 20.71
N THR A 58 -8.15 -2.23 20.03
CA THR A 58 -8.26 -3.65 20.30
C THR A 58 -7.63 -4.04 21.64
N ALA A 59 -6.47 -3.49 21.98
CA ALA A 59 -5.83 -3.68 23.28
C ALA A 59 -6.73 -3.19 24.41
N LYS A 60 -7.34 -2.01 24.25
CA LYS A 60 -8.31 -1.47 25.21
C LYS A 60 -9.49 -2.42 25.39
N TYR A 61 -10.14 -2.82 24.30
CA TYR A 61 -11.27 -3.74 24.35
C TYR A 61 -10.89 -5.08 25.01
N ALA A 62 -9.74 -5.65 24.64
CA ALA A 62 -9.26 -6.90 25.20
C ALA A 62 -8.98 -6.82 26.70
N SER A 63 -8.53 -5.65 27.20
CA SER A 63 -8.31 -5.42 28.63
C SER A 63 -9.61 -5.27 29.44
N GLU A 64 -10.71 -4.88 28.79
CA GLU A 64 -12.01 -4.68 29.44
C GLU A 64 -12.89 -5.94 29.34
N ARG A 65 -12.73 -6.72 28.26
CA ARG A 65 -13.53 -7.92 27.99
C ARG A 65 -13.07 -9.09 28.86
N LYS A 66 -13.97 -9.59 29.72
CA LYS A 66 -13.71 -10.78 30.54
C LYS A 66 -14.20 -12.07 29.89
N LEU A 67 -13.36 -13.09 29.89
CA LEU A 67 -13.66 -14.47 29.48
C LEU A 67 -12.89 -15.44 30.38
N PHE A 68 -13.49 -16.58 30.71
CA PHE A 68 -12.82 -17.65 31.48
C PHE A 68 -12.17 -17.19 32.80
N GLY A 69 -12.71 -16.15 33.44
CA GLY A 69 -12.21 -15.63 34.73
C GLY A 69 -11.10 -14.58 34.63
N SER A 70 -10.57 -14.28 33.44
CA SER A 70 -9.56 -13.23 33.19
C SER A 70 -10.03 -12.27 32.09
N THR A 71 -9.21 -11.28 31.75
CA THR A 71 -9.44 -10.47 30.55
C THR A 71 -8.97 -11.23 29.31
N VAL A 72 -9.45 -10.82 28.12
CA VAL A 72 -8.95 -11.35 26.83
C VAL A 72 -7.47 -11.00 26.66
N LEU A 73 -7.05 -9.84 27.15
CA LEU A 73 -5.65 -9.40 27.07
C LEU A 73 -4.70 -10.28 27.91
N ASP A 74 -5.19 -10.93 28.97
CA ASP A 74 -4.39 -11.86 29.78
C ASP A 74 -4.03 -13.15 29.01
N GLN A 75 -4.70 -13.43 27.89
CA GLN A 75 -4.35 -14.55 27.02
C GLN A 75 -3.04 -14.24 26.28
N GLN A 76 -1.99 -15.01 26.56
CA GLN A 76 -0.64 -14.79 26.01
C GLN A 76 -0.63 -14.57 24.50
N THR A 77 -1.40 -15.36 23.74
CA THR A 77 -1.50 -15.20 22.28
C THR A 77 -1.97 -13.80 21.89
N VAL A 78 -3.00 -13.27 22.57
CA VAL A 78 -3.51 -11.92 22.30
C VAL A 78 -2.45 -10.87 22.62
N HIS A 79 -1.84 -10.98 23.80
CA HIS A 79 -0.81 -10.03 24.23
C HIS A 79 0.41 -10.04 23.30
N PHE A 80 0.89 -11.22 22.90
CA PHE A 80 2.05 -11.36 22.03
C PHE A 80 1.75 -10.85 20.62
N THR A 81 0.59 -11.20 20.05
CA THR A 81 0.19 -10.70 18.73
C THR A 81 0.11 -9.17 18.71
N LEU A 82 -0.50 -8.53 19.72
CA LEU A 82 -0.58 -7.06 19.73
C LEU A 82 0.81 -6.40 19.81
N ALA A 83 1.75 -6.98 20.58
CA ALA A 83 3.12 -6.49 20.66
C ALA A 83 3.90 -6.66 19.34
N GLU A 84 3.71 -7.78 18.66
CA GLU A 84 4.32 -8.05 17.35
C GLU A 84 3.77 -7.10 16.28
N LEU A 85 2.43 -6.93 16.21
CA LEU A 85 1.81 -5.98 15.29
C LEU A 85 2.32 -4.55 15.49
N GLN A 86 2.53 -4.14 16.75
CA GLN A 86 3.09 -2.81 17.05
C GLN A 86 4.53 -2.66 16.54
N SER A 87 5.32 -3.74 16.61
CA SER A 87 6.70 -3.79 16.12
C SER A 87 6.73 -3.70 14.59
N GLU A 88 5.83 -4.39 13.89
CA GLU A 88 5.70 -4.32 12.44
C GLU A 88 5.28 -2.92 11.96
N VAL A 89 4.40 -2.24 12.69
CA VAL A 89 4.05 -0.82 12.40
C VAL A 89 5.28 0.08 12.50
N GLU A 90 6.13 -0.12 13.51
CA GLU A 90 7.38 0.63 13.64
C GLU A 90 8.38 0.32 12.51
N ALA A 91 8.47 -0.94 12.09
CA ALA A 91 9.33 -1.33 10.96
C ALA A 91 8.92 -0.61 9.66
N VAL A 92 7.62 -0.51 9.38
CA VAL A 92 7.11 0.26 8.22
C VAL A 92 7.37 1.76 8.38
N ARG A 93 7.22 2.30 9.59
CA ARG A 93 7.51 3.71 9.88
C ARG A 93 8.98 4.05 9.62
N ALA A 94 9.91 3.24 10.12
CA ALA A 94 11.33 3.44 9.90
C ALA A 94 11.70 3.36 8.41
N LEU A 95 11.13 2.39 7.68
CA LEU A 95 11.34 2.24 6.25
C LEU A 95 10.81 3.45 5.46
N LEU A 96 9.62 3.93 5.80
CA LEU A 96 9.04 5.15 5.22
C LEU A 96 9.93 6.36 5.47
N TYR A 97 10.39 6.57 6.71
CA TYR A 97 11.21 7.73 7.05
C TYR A 97 12.53 7.72 6.29
N ARG A 98 13.16 6.55 6.16
CA ARG A 98 14.35 6.38 5.32
C ARG A 98 14.06 6.75 3.87
N ALA A 99 12.97 6.25 3.30
CA ALA A 99 12.60 6.54 1.91
C ALA A 99 12.33 8.04 1.68
N VAL A 100 11.61 8.68 2.61
CA VAL A 100 11.30 10.12 2.54
C VAL A 100 12.56 10.96 2.68
N LEU A 101 13.47 10.63 3.61
CA LEU A 101 14.73 11.35 3.77
C LEU A 101 15.61 11.27 2.52
N SER A 102 15.76 10.08 1.93
CA SER A 102 16.46 9.91 0.65
C SER A 102 15.80 10.73 -0.47
N ARG A 103 14.46 10.76 -0.53
CA ARG A 103 13.73 11.55 -1.51
C ARG A 103 14.02 13.05 -1.37
N LEU A 104 14.09 13.55 -0.13
CA LEU A 104 14.41 14.95 0.16
C LEU A 104 15.86 15.31 -0.19
N HIS A 105 16.78 14.36 -0.15
CA HIS A 105 18.16 14.55 -0.60
C HIS A 105 18.33 14.47 -2.13
N GLY A 106 17.28 14.13 -2.87
CA GLY A 106 17.32 13.98 -4.32
C GLY A 106 17.79 12.62 -4.81
N ASP A 107 17.89 11.62 -3.91
CA ASP A 107 18.24 10.25 -4.28
C ASP A 107 17.10 9.58 -5.07
N ASP A 108 17.43 8.60 -5.92
CA ASP A 108 16.43 7.68 -6.45
C ASP A 108 15.89 6.79 -5.33
N VAL A 109 14.57 6.87 -5.13
CA VAL A 109 13.86 6.14 -4.09
C VAL A 109 12.95 5.04 -4.64
N THR A 110 13.05 4.72 -5.94
CA THR A 110 12.14 3.74 -6.57
C THR A 110 12.09 2.41 -5.84
N LEU A 111 13.25 1.90 -5.43
CA LEU A 111 13.35 0.68 -4.63
C LEU A 111 12.73 0.85 -3.24
N LEU A 112 13.11 1.90 -2.51
CA LEU A 112 12.64 2.16 -1.15
C LEU A 112 11.13 2.44 -1.09
N ALA A 113 10.60 3.22 -2.02
CA ALA A 113 9.17 3.51 -2.14
C ALA A 113 8.37 2.23 -2.46
N SER A 114 8.91 1.36 -3.33
CA SER A 114 8.30 0.07 -3.64
C SER A 114 8.28 -0.88 -2.44
N MET A 115 9.39 -0.99 -1.70
CA MET A 115 9.46 -1.76 -0.45
C MET A 115 8.48 -1.23 0.60
N THR A 116 8.42 0.10 0.75
CA THR A 116 7.54 0.77 1.71
C THR A 116 6.08 0.46 1.40
N LYS A 117 5.64 0.65 0.14
CA LYS A 117 4.26 0.36 -0.27
C LYS A 117 3.91 -1.12 -0.14
N LEU A 118 4.83 -2.01 -0.51
CA LEU A 118 4.66 -3.46 -0.35
C LEU A 118 4.39 -3.83 1.11
N LYS A 119 5.27 -3.38 2.01
CA LYS A 119 5.18 -3.71 3.44
C LYS A 119 3.95 -3.09 4.09
N ALA A 120 3.68 -1.81 3.82
CA ALA A 120 2.50 -1.10 4.30
C ALA A 120 1.20 -1.81 3.86
N GLY A 121 1.06 -2.14 2.57
CA GLY A 121 -0.13 -2.80 2.03
C GLY A 121 -0.38 -4.19 2.63
N ARG A 122 0.67 -4.99 2.85
CA ARG A 122 0.54 -6.29 3.53
C ARG A 122 0.17 -6.12 4.99
N LEU A 123 0.82 -5.19 5.69
CA LEU A 123 0.59 -4.95 7.11
C LEU A 123 -0.84 -4.46 7.38
N ALA A 124 -1.42 -3.65 6.49
CA ALA A 124 -2.82 -3.23 6.58
C ALA A 124 -3.78 -4.40 6.74
N ARG A 125 -3.54 -5.48 5.96
CA ARG A 125 -4.36 -6.70 5.99
C ARG A 125 -4.17 -7.43 7.31
N VAL A 126 -2.91 -7.66 7.70
CA VAL A 126 -2.56 -8.45 8.89
C VAL A 126 -3.08 -7.79 10.18
N VAL A 127 -2.82 -6.49 10.37
CA VAL A 127 -3.22 -5.75 11.58
C VAL A 127 -4.73 -5.74 11.72
N THR A 128 -5.46 -5.37 10.65
CA THR A 128 -6.92 -5.23 10.75
C THR A 128 -7.62 -6.56 10.92
N ASP A 129 -7.16 -7.62 10.25
CA ASP A 129 -7.68 -8.98 10.38
C ASP A 129 -7.42 -9.56 11.78
N SER A 130 -6.18 -9.48 12.25
CA SER A 130 -5.79 -9.95 13.59
C SER A 130 -6.53 -9.21 14.70
N CYS A 131 -6.65 -7.88 14.56
CA CYS A 131 -7.40 -7.09 15.52
C CYS A 131 -8.87 -7.50 15.54
N LEU A 132 -9.53 -7.57 14.37
CA LEU A 132 -10.95 -7.96 14.25
C LEU A 132 -11.23 -9.29 14.93
N GLN A 133 -10.33 -10.27 14.80
CA GLN A 133 -10.45 -11.58 15.43
C GLN A 133 -10.59 -11.50 16.96
N PHE A 134 -9.90 -10.57 17.63
CA PHE A 134 -9.97 -10.38 19.09
C PHE A 134 -11.26 -9.72 19.55
N TRP A 135 -11.99 -9.05 18.65
CA TRP A 135 -13.33 -8.53 18.94
C TRP A 135 -14.42 -9.60 18.84
N GLY A 136 -14.11 -10.77 18.25
CA GLY A 136 -15.07 -11.86 18.02
C GLY A 136 -16.25 -11.40 17.17
N GLY A 137 -17.47 -11.87 17.48
CA GLY A 137 -18.67 -11.49 16.73
C GLY A 137 -18.96 -9.98 16.72
N ASN A 138 -18.58 -9.27 17.79
CA ASN A 138 -18.70 -7.81 17.87
C ASN A 138 -17.77 -7.10 16.87
N GLY A 139 -16.67 -7.75 16.46
CA GLY A 139 -15.76 -7.23 15.44
C GLY A 139 -16.38 -7.11 14.05
N PHE A 140 -17.50 -7.80 13.81
CA PHE A 140 -18.17 -7.86 12.50
C PHE A 140 -19.46 -7.03 12.45
N THR A 141 -19.73 -6.20 13.47
CA THR A 141 -20.87 -5.28 13.46
C THR A 141 -20.51 -3.94 12.81
N TRP A 142 -21.49 -3.28 12.21
CA TRP A 142 -21.28 -2.04 11.45
C TRP A 142 -20.84 -0.84 12.30
N ASP A 143 -21.26 -0.81 13.56
CA ASP A 143 -20.91 0.22 14.54
C ASP A 143 -19.48 0.05 15.08
N ASN A 144 -18.85 -1.12 14.88
CA ASN A 144 -17.51 -1.37 15.34
C ASN A 144 -16.45 -0.62 14.49
N PRO A 145 -15.60 0.23 15.11
CA PRO A 145 -14.59 0.98 14.36
C PRO A 145 -13.53 0.08 13.70
N VAL A 146 -13.23 -1.09 14.26
CA VAL A 146 -12.27 -2.06 13.68
C VAL A 146 -12.85 -2.74 12.45
N CYS A 147 -14.16 -3.04 12.44
CA CYS A 147 -14.85 -3.52 11.23
C CYS A 147 -14.70 -2.52 10.07
N ARG A 148 -14.97 -1.23 10.35
CA ARG A 148 -14.77 -0.16 9.37
C ARG A 148 -13.32 -0.08 8.91
N MET A 149 -12.35 -0.12 9.84
CA MET A 149 -10.92 -0.08 9.49
C MET A 149 -10.52 -1.27 8.61
N HIS A 150 -10.99 -2.48 8.89
CA HIS A 150 -10.70 -3.65 8.07
C HIS A 150 -11.16 -3.48 6.62
N ARG A 151 -12.41 -3.05 6.41
CA ARG A 151 -12.93 -2.77 5.06
C ARG A 151 -12.18 -1.63 4.39
N ASP A 152 -11.95 -0.53 5.11
CA ASP A 152 -11.43 0.70 4.53
C ASP A 152 -9.93 0.58 4.19
N LEU A 153 -9.14 -0.02 5.09
CA LEU A 153 -7.70 -0.16 4.91
C LEU A 153 -7.32 -1.27 3.93
N ARG A 154 -8.26 -2.17 3.58
CA ARG A 154 -8.05 -3.20 2.54
C ARG A 154 -7.71 -2.60 1.17
N LEU A 155 -8.13 -1.37 0.90
CA LEU A 155 -7.77 -0.65 -0.32
C LEU A 155 -6.26 -0.42 -0.44
N HIS A 156 -5.53 -0.24 0.66
CA HIS A 156 -4.10 0.06 0.63
C HIS A 156 -3.26 -1.07 0.03
N SER A 157 -3.79 -2.29 -0.03
CA SER A 157 -3.09 -3.38 -0.72
C SER A 157 -3.37 -3.47 -2.22
N VAL A 158 -4.28 -2.64 -2.75
CA VAL A 158 -4.74 -2.63 -4.15
C VAL A 158 -4.45 -1.29 -4.83
N GLY A 159 -4.91 -0.19 -4.23
CA GLY A 159 -4.74 1.16 -4.77
C GLY A 159 -3.27 1.60 -4.80
N ALA A 160 -2.97 2.60 -5.65
CA ALA A 160 -1.61 3.10 -5.91
C ALA A 160 -0.62 1.99 -6.35
N GLY A 161 -1.14 1.00 -7.10
CA GLY A 161 -0.43 -0.21 -7.50
C GLY A 161 -0.64 -1.36 -6.52
N ILE A 162 -0.98 -2.52 -7.08
CA ILE A 162 -1.18 -3.76 -6.33
C ILE A 162 0.11 -4.08 -5.57
N THR A 163 -0.07 -4.49 -4.31
CA THR A 163 1.03 -4.77 -3.39
C THR A 163 2.09 -5.68 -4.00
N ASP A 164 1.67 -6.79 -4.61
CA ASP A 164 2.59 -7.78 -5.17
C ASP A 164 3.25 -7.31 -6.48
N ALA A 165 2.64 -6.38 -7.22
CA ALA A 165 3.26 -5.73 -8.37
C ALA A 165 4.53 -4.94 -8.00
N LYS A 166 4.71 -4.59 -6.72
CA LYS A 166 5.95 -3.97 -6.25
C LYS A 166 7.13 -4.94 -6.25
N LEU A 167 6.89 -6.24 -6.17
CA LEU A 167 7.95 -7.25 -6.25
C LEU A 167 8.63 -7.24 -7.62
N VAL A 168 7.89 -6.97 -8.70
CA VAL A 168 8.45 -6.85 -10.04
C VAL A 168 9.40 -5.65 -10.12
N VAL A 169 8.95 -4.48 -9.65
CA VAL A 169 9.79 -3.26 -9.62
C VAL A 169 11.03 -3.47 -8.73
N MET A 170 10.87 -4.15 -7.60
CA MET A 170 11.99 -4.48 -6.72
C MET A 170 12.97 -5.45 -7.38
N GLY A 171 12.49 -6.45 -8.14
CA GLY A 171 13.35 -7.35 -8.91
C GLY A 171 14.19 -6.61 -9.94
N MET A 172 13.54 -5.71 -10.69
CA MET A 172 14.20 -4.87 -11.71
C MET A 172 15.23 -3.92 -11.09
N THR A 173 14.92 -3.31 -9.95
CA THR A 173 15.79 -2.28 -9.35
C THR A 173 16.88 -2.85 -8.44
N ALA A 174 16.67 -4.01 -7.82
CA ALA A 174 17.64 -4.58 -6.90
C ALA A 174 18.66 -5.50 -7.59
N ASN A 175 18.23 -6.25 -8.60
CA ASN A 175 19.02 -7.34 -9.18
C ASN A 175 18.90 -7.43 -10.71
N ASP A 176 18.41 -6.38 -11.38
CA ASP A 176 18.16 -6.34 -12.84
C ASP A 176 17.27 -7.49 -13.37
N PHE A 177 16.49 -8.11 -12.49
CA PHE A 177 15.65 -9.25 -12.83
C PHE A 177 14.23 -8.79 -13.15
N ALA A 178 13.82 -8.92 -14.41
CA ALA A 178 12.45 -8.68 -14.85
C ALA A 178 11.70 -10.02 -14.99
N ILE A 179 10.66 -10.22 -14.17
CA ILE A 179 9.72 -11.34 -14.35
C ILE A 179 8.96 -11.20 -15.67
N ALA A 180 8.69 -9.97 -16.07
CA ALA A 180 8.15 -9.62 -17.37
C ALA A 180 9.30 -9.30 -18.31
N ASP A 181 9.78 -10.31 -19.04
CA ASP A 181 10.67 -10.10 -20.17
C ASP A 181 9.96 -9.15 -21.15
N PRO A 182 10.50 -7.94 -21.41
CA PRO A 182 9.88 -6.99 -22.33
C PRO A 182 9.78 -7.52 -23.77
N GLU A 183 10.47 -8.61 -24.11
CA GLU A 183 10.37 -9.30 -25.41
C GLU A 183 9.36 -10.46 -25.41
N ASP A 184 8.85 -10.91 -24.25
CA ASP A 184 7.87 -11.99 -24.15
C ASP A 184 6.42 -11.46 -24.09
N ALA A 185 5.84 -11.26 -25.28
CA ALA A 185 4.45 -10.82 -25.44
C ALA A 185 3.39 -11.82 -24.92
N GLY A 186 3.80 -13.05 -24.57
CA GLY A 186 2.92 -14.10 -24.03
C GLY A 186 2.91 -14.15 -22.50
N MET A 187 3.73 -13.34 -21.83
CA MET A 187 3.86 -13.34 -20.38
C MET A 187 2.56 -12.83 -19.76
N LEU A 188 1.74 -13.78 -19.31
CA LEU A 188 0.46 -13.52 -18.66
C LEU A 188 0.68 -12.56 -17.50
N ASP A 189 -0.18 -11.57 -17.48
CA ASP A 189 -0.26 -10.52 -16.51
C ASP A 189 -0.53 -11.06 -15.09
N ILE A 190 0.52 -11.51 -14.40
CA ILE A 190 0.42 -12.01 -13.01
C ILE A 190 0.11 -10.86 -12.03
N VAL A 191 0.17 -9.60 -12.48
CA VAL A 191 0.24 -8.41 -11.60
C VAL A 191 -0.65 -7.21 -11.99
N GLY A 192 -1.50 -7.34 -13.01
CA GLY A 192 -2.43 -6.29 -13.46
C GLY A 192 -1.85 -5.25 -14.44
N PHE A 193 -0.74 -5.54 -15.12
CA PHE A 193 -0.12 -4.75 -16.18
C PHE A 193 -0.52 -5.22 -17.58
N ASP A 194 -0.87 -4.27 -18.45
CA ASP A 194 -0.97 -4.57 -19.89
C ASP A 194 0.39 -5.01 -20.46
N SER A 195 0.40 -5.54 -21.69
CA SER A 195 1.60 -6.05 -22.34
C SER A 195 2.69 -5.00 -22.63
N ALA A 196 2.37 -3.70 -22.59
CA ALA A 196 3.31 -2.61 -22.88
C ALA A 196 3.92 -1.99 -21.61
N VAL A 197 3.23 -2.05 -20.48
CA VAL A 197 3.68 -1.46 -19.21
C VAL A 197 5.01 -2.06 -18.71
N PRO A 198 5.29 -3.37 -18.80
CA PRO A 198 6.59 -3.92 -18.41
C PRO A 198 7.77 -3.31 -19.15
N THR A 199 7.65 -3.15 -20.49
CA THR A 199 8.69 -2.55 -21.32
C THR A 199 8.90 -1.07 -20.97
N LEU A 200 7.81 -0.31 -20.82
CA LEU A 200 7.89 1.09 -20.39
C LEU A 200 8.49 1.25 -18.99
N LEU A 201 8.18 0.34 -18.05
CA LEU A 201 8.78 0.32 -16.71
C LEU A 201 10.27 0.00 -16.77
N TYR A 202 10.66 -0.99 -17.59
CA TYR A 202 12.06 -1.35 -17.77
C TYR A 202 12.86 -0.18 -18.37
N ASP A 203 12.35 0.46 -19.42
CA ASP A 203 12.99 1.63 -20.03
C ASP A 203 13.05 2.81 -19.07
N PHE A 204 12.01 3.03 -18.25
CA PHE A 204 12.01 4.04 -17.21
C PHE A 204 13.11 3.80 -16.17
N VAL A 205 13.18 2.58 -15.62
CA VAL A 205 14.16 2.21 -14.58
C VAL A 205 15.59 2.31 -15.12
N ASN A 206 15.79 2.05 -16.41
CA ASN A 206 17.10 2.12 -17.07
C ASN A 206 17.42 3.50 -17.69
N GLY A 207 16.56 4.52 -17.50
CA GLY A 207 16.79 5.87 -18.03
C GLY A 207 16.73 5.98 -19.56
N LYS A 208 16.03 5.06 -20.23
CA LYS A 208 15.86 5.02 -21.70
C LYS A 208 14.63 5.78 -22.21
N LEU A 209 13.79 6.29 -21.29
CA LEU A 209 12.61 7.11 -21.60
C LEU A 209 12.93 8.61 -21.64
#